data_AF-A0A511ML60-F1
#
_entry.id   AF-A0A511ML60-F1
#
_cell.length_a   1.000
_cell.length_b   1.000
_cell.length_c   1.000
_cell.angle_alpha   90.00
_cell.angle_beta   90.00
_cell.angle_gamma   90.00
#
_symmetry.space_group_name_H-M   'P 1'
#
loop_
_entity.id
_entity.type
_entity.pdbx_description
1 polymer ?
#
loop_
_entity_poly.entity_id
_entity_poly.type
_entity_poly.pdbx_seq_one_letter_code
_entity_poly.pdbx_strand_id
1 'polypeptide(L)'
;MRLKASAHLWLPVVLSDRGPLRIRAIEKGNTMGPNPNHLLAEFRQAVAESEHLAEEFNSDDDKEHSPTEFERYDDQMTALYRRAIEAMDALDGYLSHGGQPPDEWLR
;
A
#
# COMPACT_ATOMS: atom_id res chain seq x y z
N MET A 1 -26.77 -35.34 -14.16
CA MET A 1 -26.12 -34.23 -14.89
C MET A 1 -26.60 -32.90 -14.31
N ARG A 2 -25.74 -32.16 -13.62
CA ARG A 2 -25.61 -30.68 -13.69
C ARG A 2 -24.47 -30.27 -12.76
N LEU A 3 -23.44 -29.69 -13.38
CA LEU A 3 -22.19 -29.24 -12.79
C LEU A 3 -22.45 -28.09 -11.81
N LYS A 4 -21.83 -28.12 -10.63
CA LYS A 4 -21.66 -26.93 -9.79
C LYS A 4 -20.22 -26.45 -9.97
N ALA A 5 -20.12 -25.26 -10.54
CA ALA A 5 -18.90 -24.64 -11.01
C ALA A 5 -17.97 -24.28 -9.84
N SER A 6 -16.69 -24.63 -10.00
CA SER A 6 -15.58 -24.15 -9.19
C SER A 6 -15.41 -22.65 -9.39
N ALA A 7 -15.62 -21.86 -8.34
CA ALA A 7 -15.30 -20.44 -8.32
C ALA A 7 -13.77 -20.28 -8.31
N HIS A 8 -13.20 -20.13 -9.51
CA HIS A 8 -11.85 -19.58 -9.67
C HIS A 8 -11.97 -18.08 -9.42
N LEU A 9 -11.36 -17.59 -8.34
CA LEU A 9 -11.14 -16.16 -8.14
C LEU A 9 -10.20 -15.66 -9.25
N TRP A 10 -10.79 -15.07 -10.29
CA TRP A 10 -10.09 -14.24 -11.25
C TRP A 10 -10.14 -12.81 -10.72
N LEU A 11 -9.04 -12.33 -10.12
CA LEU A 11 -8.85 -10.91 -9.89
C LEU A 11 -8.65 -10.24 -11.25
N PRO A 12 -9.50 -9.29 -11.68
CA PRO A 12 -9.19 -8.50 -12.86
C PRO A 12 -8.02 -7.56 -12.50
N VAL A 13 -6.89 -7.75 -13.18
CA VAL A 13 -5.86 -6.72 -13.33
C VAL A 13 -6.55 -5.52 -13.97
N VAL A 14 -6.90 -4.54 -13.15
CA VAL A 14 -7.38 -3.23 -13.62
C VAL A 14 -6.17 -2.47 -14.14
N LEU A 15 -5.97 -2.59 -15.45
CA LEU A 15 -5.07 -1.77 -16.24
C LEU A 15 -5.73 -0.38 -16.39
N SER A 16 -5.67 0.45 -15.36
CA SER A 16 -6.16 1.84 -15.44
C SER A 16 -5.06 2.75 -15.99
N ASP A 17 -5.24 3.09 -17.26
CA ASP A 17 -4.98 4.37 -17.91
C ASP A 17 -3.83 5.23 -17.34
N ARG A 18 -2.69 5.17 -18.03
CA ARG A 18 -1.53 6.03 -17.81
C ARG A 18 -1.88 7.50 -18.14
N GLY A 19 -2.42 8.22 -17.17
CA GLY A 19 -2.30 9.68 -17.13
C GLY A 19 -0.82 10.07 -16.92
N PRO A 20 -0.30 11.12 -17.56
CA PRO A 20 1.09 11.51 -17.37
C PRO A 20 1.27 11.94 -15.92
N LEU A 21 2.05 11.16 -15.16
CA LEU A 21 2.60 11.53 -13.87
C LEU A 21 3.35 12.86 -14.09
N ARG A 22 2.69 13.97 -13.76
CA ARG A 22 3.34 15.27 -13.63
C ARG A 22 4.26 15.14 -12.43
N ILE A 23 5.48 14.68 -12.69
CA ILE A 23 6.64 14.90 -11.83
C ILE A 23 6.68 16.42 -11.65
N ARG A 24 6.15 16.89 -10.51
CA ARG A 24 6.28 18.30 -10.13
C ARG A 24 7.76 18.59 -10.16
N ALA A 25 8.08 19.65 -10.91
CA ALA A 25 9.42 20.16 -11.10
C ALA A 25 10.20 20.08 -9.78
N ILE A 26 11.33 19.36 -9.85
CA ILE A 26 12.39 19.43 -8.86
C ILE A 26 12.91 20.86 -8.94
N GLU A 27 12.34 21.73 -8.12
CA GLU A 27 12.80 23.09 -7.94
C GLU A 27 14.25 23.00 -7.45
N LYS A 28 15.16 23.61 -8.22
CA LYS A 28 16.60 23.65 -7.96
C LYS A 28 16.84 24.24 -6.56
N GLY A 29 16.92 23.39 -5.55
CA GLY A 29 17.09 23.86 -4.17
C GLY A 29 17.05 22.83 -3.05
N ASN A 30 17.12 21.51 -3.32
CA ASN A 30 17.52 20.50 -2.32
C ASN A 30 17.75 19.15 -3.05
N THR A 31 18.99 18.79 -3.37
CA THR A 31 19.32 17.54 -4.10
C THR A 31 19.33 16.33 -3.16
N MET A 32 18.20 16.04 -2.54
CA MET A 32 17.93 14.71 -2.02
C MET A 32 16.64 14.25 -2.69
N GLY A 33 16.77 13.33 -3.66
CA GLY A 33 15.64 12.50 -4.05
C GLY A 33 15.04 11.81 -2.82
N PRO A 34 13.86 11.18 -2.95
CA PRO A 34 13.22 10.54 -1.81
C PRO A 34 14.20 9.57 -1.12
N ASN A 35 14.36 9.70 0.20
CA ASN A 35 15.28 8.88 0.97
C ASN A 35 14.75 7.44 1.00
N PRO A 36 15.49 6.43 0.48
CA PRO A 36 15.02 5.04 0.41
C PRO A 36 14.70 4.45 1.78
N ASN A 37 15.44 4.85 2.84
CA ASN A 37 15.15 4.43 4.20
C ASN A 37 13.82 4.99 4.71
N HIS A 38 13.49 6.23 4.32
CA HIS A 38 12.22 6.85 4.69
C HIS A 38 11.05 6.18 3.97
N LEU A 39 11.18 5.91 2.67
CA LEU A 39 10.16 5.21 1.90
C LEU A 39 9.89 3.80 2.46
N LEU A 40 10.95 3.09 2.84
CA LEU A 40 10.81 1.78 3.46
C LEU A 40 10.17 1.86 4.86
N ALA A 41 10.53 2.87 5.66
CA ALA A 41 9.89 3.11 6.94
C ALA A 41 8.39 3.42 6.79
N GLU A 42 8.01 4.23 5.80
CA GLU A 42 6.61 4.54 5.48
C GLU A 42 5.81 3.29 5.11
N PHE A 43 6.38 2.43 4.24
CA PHE A 43 5.78 1.15 3.90
C PHE A 43 5.57 0.29 5.15
N ARG A 44 6.61 0.11 5.97
CA ARG A 44 6.56 -0.73 7.18
C ARG A 44 5.56 -0.20 8.19
N GLN A 45 5.49 1.12 8.35
CA GLN A 45 4.55 1.76 9.24
C GLN A 45 3.11 1.55 8.77
N ALA A 46 2.84 1.73 7.47
CA ALA A 46 1.51 1.47 6.90
C ALA A 46 1.08 0.00 7.07
N VAL A 47 2.01 -0.95 6.90
CA VAL A 47 1.75 -2.37 7.16
C VAL A 47 1.43 -2.62 8.64
N ALA A 48 2.26 -2.10 9.56
CA ALA A 48 2.03 -2.28 11.00
C ALA A 48 0.72 -1.65 11.47
N GLU A 49 0.37 -0.46 10.96
CA GLU A 49 -0.93 0.18 11.22
C GLU A 49 -2.09 -0.68 10.67
N SER A 50 -1.90 -1.36 9.54
CA SER A 50 -2.94 -2.22 8.95
C SER A 50 -3.15 -3.51 9.75
N GLU A 51 -2.07 -4.09 10.28
CA GLU A 51 -2.12 -5.25 11.18
C GLU A 51 -2.85 -4.87 12.48
N HIS A 52 -2.46 -3.75 13.09
CA HIS A 52 -3.11 -3.26 14.32
C HIS A 52 -4.59 -2.94 14.10
N LEU A 53 -4.95 -2.34 12.97
CA LEU A 53 -6.35 -2.06 12.64
C LEU A 53 -7.16 -3.35 12.47
N ALA A 54 -6.58 -4.38 11.84
CA ALA A 54 -7.21 -5.69 11.72
C ALA A 54 -7.35 -6.39 13.07
N GLU A 55 -6.36 -6.28 13.96
CA GLU A 55 -6.44 -6.79 15.33
C GLU A 55 -7.51 -6.08 16.13
N GLU A 56 -7.59 -4.74 16.07
CA GLU A 56 -8.61 -3.97 16.76
C GLU A 56 -10.02 -4.32 16.24
N PHE A 57 -10.17 -4.45 14.93
CA PHE A 57 -11.43 -4.84 14.32
C PHE A 57 -11.86 -6.24 14.75
N ASN A 58 -10.94 -7.21 14.78
CA ASN A 58 -11.24 -8.59 15.19
C ASN A 58 -11.03 -8.86 16.70
N SER A 59 -10.88 -7.82 17.53
CA SER A 59 -10.50 -7.97 18.95
C SER A 59 -11.57 -8.65 19.82
N ASP A 60 -12.80 -8.73 19.32
CA ASP A 60 -13.94 -9.38 19.95
C ASP A 60 -14.60 -10.30 18.93
N ASP A 61 -14.25 -11.59 18.96
CA ASP A 61 -14.74 -12.62 18.03
C ASP A 61 -16.28 -12.76 18.05
N ASP A 62 -16.93 -12.32 19.13
CA ASP A 62 -18.39 -12.36 19.31
C ASP A 62 -19.07 -11.02 18.97
N LYS A 63 -18.31 -9.98 18.59
CA LYS A 63 -18.85 -8.67 18.25
C LYS A 63 -19.49 -8.67 16.87
N GLU A 64 -20.80 -8.45 16.82
CA GLU A 64 -21.47 -8.04 15.59
C GLU A 64 -21.06 -6.62 15.22
N HIS A 65 -20.28 -6.48 14.14
CA HIS A 65 -19.97 -5.18 13.58
C HIS A 65 -21.20 -4.57 12.89
N SER A 66 -21.53 -3.35 13.25
CA SER A 66 -22.51 -2.58 12.48
C SER A 66 -21.98 -2.29 11.07
N PRO A 67 -22.85 -2.13 10.06
CA PRO A 67 -22.43 -1.76 8.71
C PRO A 67 -21.52 -0.52 8.66
N THR A 68 -21.79 0.47 9.51
CA THR A 68 -21.00 1.71 9.60
C THR A 68 -19.61 1.48 10.21
N GLU A 69 -19.45 0.54 11.14
CA GLU A 69 -18.13 0.15 11.64
C GLU A 69 -17.32 -0.57 10.57
N PHE A 70 -17.98 -1.46 9.81
CA PHE A 70 -17.34 -2.16 8.69
C PHE A 70 -16.91 -1.18 7.58
N GLU A 71 -17.77 -0.24 7.18
CA GLU A 71 -17.43 0.80 6.20
C GLU A 71 -16.22 1.63 6.64
N ARG A 72 -16.18 2.05 7.92
CA ARG A 72 -15.04 2.80 8.46
C ARG A 72 -13.75 1.98 8.43
N TYR A 73 -13.83 0.72 8.82
CA TYR A 73 -12.70 -0.20 8.77
C TYR A 73 -12.18 -0.36 7.34
N ASP A 74 -13.06 -0.60 6.37
CA ASP A 74 -12.69 -0.77 4.96
C ASP A 74 -12.04 0.49 4.37
N ASP A 75 -12.57 1.67 4.69
CA ASP A 75 -11.99 2.96 4.28
C ASP A 75 -10.59 3.17 4.87
N GLN A 76 -10.41 2.88 6.17
CA GLN A 76 -9.13 3.00 6.85
C GLN A 76 -8.11 2.00 6.30
N MET A 77 -8.52 0.75 6.10
CA MET A 77 -7.65 -0.29 5.54
C MET A 77 -7.23 0.05 4.10
N THR A 78 -8.16 0.55 3.29
CA THR A 78 -7.89 1.01 1.92
C THR A 78 -6.88 2.16 1.90
N ALA A 79 -6.99 3.11 2.83
CA ALA A 79 -6.05 4.22 2.93
C ALA A 79 -4.64 3.73 3.31
N LEU A 80 -4.52 2.79 4.24
CA LEU A 80 -3.24 2.19 4.63
C LEU A 80 -2.58 1.42 3.49
N TYR A 81 -3.36 0.62 2.75
CA TYR A 81 -2.85 -0.07 1.56
C TYR A 81 -2.40 0.90 0.48
N ARG A 82 -3.14 1.98 0.24
CA ARG A 82 -2.71 3.01 -0.71
C ARG A 82 -1.37 3.62 -0.29
N ARG A 83 -1.21 4.00 0.98
CA ARG A 83 0.04 4.56 1.52
C ARG A 83 1.21 3.58 1.35
N ALA A 84 0.99 2.29 1.65
CA ALA A 84 2.01 1.26 1.47
C ALA A 84 2.43 1.09 0.00
N ILE A 85 1.46 1.06 -0.93
CA ILE A 85 1.72 0.95 -2.37
C ILE A 85 2.48 2.17 -2.89
N GLU A 86 2.07 3.37 -2.52
CA GLU A 86 2.73 4.62 -2.94
C GLU A 86 4.18 4.69 -2.45
N ALA A 87 4.45 4.24 -1.22
CA ALA A 87 5.80 4.16 -0.68
C ALA A 87 6.67 3.16 -1.47
N MET A 88 6.12 2.01 -1.82
CA MET A 88 6.84 0.98 -2.61
C MET A 88 7.03 1.39 -4.07
N ASP A 89 6.05 2.03 -4.70
CA ASP A 89 6.16 2.55 -6.07
C ASP A 89 7.22 3.67 -6.16
N ALA A 90 7.25 4.56 -5.17
CA ALA A 90 8.30 5.57 -5.07
C ALA A 90 9.69 4.95 -4.83
N LEU A 91 9.77 3.87 -4.05
CA LEU A 91 11.02 3.16 -3.80
C LEU A 91 11.50 2.44 -5.05
N ASP A 92 10.62 1.71 -5.73
CA ASP A 92 10.92 1.06 -7.00
C ASP A 92 11.37 2.08 -8.06
N GLY A 93 10.67 3.21 -8.17
CA GLY A 93 11.05 4.31 -9.03
C GLY A 93 12.43 4.87 -8.69
N TYR A 94 12.75 5.06 -7.40
CA TYR A 94 14.07 5.52 -6.97
C TYR A 94 15.19 4.53 -7.32
N LEU A 95 14.98 3.24 -7.08
CA LEU A 95 15.96 2.18 -7.37
C LEU A 95 16.16 1.97 -8.87
N SER A 96 15.09 2.05 -9.65
CA SER A 96 15.12 1.93 -11.12
C SER A 96 15.98 3.01 -11.80
N HIS A 97 16.18 4.16 -11.16
CA HIS A 97 17.04 5.24 -11.64
C HIS A 97 18.47 5.19 -11.05
N GLY A 98 18.87 4.07 -10.48
CA GLY A 98 20.21 3.87 -9.90
C GLY A 98 20.37 4.43 -8.49
N GLY A 99 19.25 4.66 -7.77
CA GLY A 99 19.26 4.98 -6.36
C GLY A 99 19.86 3.86 -5.50
N GLN A 100 20.41 4.20 -4.35
CA GLN A 100 20.98 3.21 -3.43
C GLN A 100 19.86 2.47 -2.69
N PRO A 101 19.92 1.14 -2.52
CA PRO A 101 18.95 0.44 -1.67
C PRO A 101 18.94 0.99 -0.23
N PRO A 102 17.80 0.87 0.47
CA PRO A 102 17.71 1.13 1.90
C PRO A 102 18.83 0.41 2.67
N ASP A 103 19.36 1.05 3.71
CA ASP A 103 20.53 0.55 4.45
C ASP A 103 20.27 -0.81 5.08
N GLU A 104 19.02 -1.09 5.47
CA GLU A 104 18.64 -2.38 6.05
C GLU A 104 18.72 -3.55 5.05
N TRP A 105 18.67 -3.30 3.75
CA TRP A 105 18.82 -4.34 2.72
C TRP A 105 20.29 -4.64 2.39
N LEU A 106 21.21 -3.80 2.88
CA LEU A 106 22.65 -3.95 2.67
C LEU A 106 23.36 -4.63 3.87
N ARG A 107 22.61 -4.99 4.92
CA ARG A 107 23.09 -5.69 6.12
C ARG A 107 22.95 -7.19 5.98
#